data_AF-A0A5J4P7F9-F1
#
_entry.id   AF-A0A5J4P7F9-F1
#
_cell.length_a   1.000
_cell.length_b   1.000
_cell.length_c   1.000
_cell.angle_alpha   90.00
_cell.angle_beta   90.00
_cell.angle_gamma   90.00
#
_symmetry.space_group_name_H-M   'P 1'
#
loop_
_entity.id
_entity.type
_entity.pdbx_description
1 polymer ?
#
loop_
_entity_poly.entity_id
_entity_poly.type
_entity_poly.pdbx_seq_one_letter_code
_entity_poly.pdbx_strand_id
1 'polypeptide(L)'
;MKTFLQIVAHDLYTKTGNNLSRTLIVFPNKRAGLFFNEYLINESDKPIWAPAYASISELFQQLSSLKPGDPIHLICELYKIFCEETQSKESLDEFYFWGELLIEDFDDVDKNLVDADKLFANLQNLKDIGNDYNFLSKEQEEAIRLFFNNFSIERHTELKE
;
A
#
# COMPACT_ATOMS: atom_id res chain seq x y z
N MET A 1 -7.38 -11.95 -31.49
CA MET A 1 -6.78 -12.65 -30.33
C MET A 1 -7.86 -12.83 -29.28
N LYS A 2 -7.96 -14.01 -28.65
CA LYS A 2 -8.83 -14.19 -27.47
C LYS A 2 -8.16 -13.51 -26.28
N THR A 3 -8.94 -12.83 -25.44
CA THR A 3 -8.42 -12.24 -24.19
C THR A 3 -8.21 -13.33 -23.14
N PHE A 4 -7.37 -13.07 -22.13
CA PHE A 4 -7.15 -14.03 -21.05
C PHE A 4 -8.46 -14.42 -20.35
N LEU A 5 -9.30 -13.43 -20.01
CA LEU A 5 -10.60 -13.67 -19.38
C LEU A 5 -11.52 -14.55 -20.25
N GLN A 6 -11.51 -14.35 -21.56
CA GLN A 6 -12.29 -15.17 -22.49
C GLN A 6 -11.79 -16.63 -22.53
N ILE A 7 -10.46 -16.84 -22.51
CA ILE A 7 -9.89 -18.19 -22.46
C ILE A 7 -10.29 -18.90 -21.17
N VAL A 8 -10.22 -18.21 -20.04
CA VAL A 8 -10.59 -18.76 -18.73
C VAL A 8 -12.10 -19.03 -18.66
N ALA A 9 -12.95 -18.16 -19.21
CA ALA A 9 -14.40 -18.38 -19.24
C ALA A 9 -14.76 -19.65 -20.04
N HIS A 10 -14.14 -19.85 -21.20
CA HIS A 10 -14.32 -21.06 -22.01
C HIS A 10 -13.84 -22.33 -21.28
N ASP A 11 -12.64 -22.29 -20.68
CA ASP A 11 -12.09 -23.42 -19.92
C ASP A 11 -12.95 -23.75 -18.68
N LEU A 12 -13.46 -22.74 -17.99
CA LEU A 12 -14.34 -22.95 -16.84
C LEU A 12 -15.67 -23.57 -17.24
N TYR A 13 -16.30 -23.05 -18.30
CA TYR A 13 -17.56 -23.57 -18.81
C TYR A 13 -17.44 -25.02 -19.29
N THR A 14 -16.37 -25.36 -20.02
CA THR A 14 -16.13 -26.75 -20.46
C THR A 14 -15.95 -27.74 -19.31
N LYS A 15 -15.41 -27.29 -18.16
CA LYS A 15 -15.21 -28.13 -16.96
C LYS A 15 -16.44 -28.29 -16.09
N THR A 16 -17.24 -27.22 -15.93
CA THR A 16 -18.34 -27.17 -14.95
C THR A 16 -19.74 -27.23 -15.58
N GLY A 17 -19.84 -27.01 -16.89
CA GLY A 17 -21.11 -26.98 -17.62
C GLY A 17 -21.98 -25.80 -17.19
N ASN A 18 -23.29 -26.02 -17.10
CA ASN A 18 -24.29 -24.97 -16.93
C ASN A 18 -24.55 -24.56 -15.47
N ASN A 19 -23.88 -25.17 -14.49
CA ASN A 19 -24.11 -24.88 -13.07
C ASN A 19 -22.84 -24.44 -12.36
N LEU A 20 -22.64 -23.12 -12.25
CA LEU A 20 -21.55 -22.53 -11.48
C LEU A 20 -22.00 -21.96 -10.12
N SER A 21 -23.16 -22.36 -9.62
CA SER A 21 -23.70 -21.86 -8.33
C SER A 21 -22.82 -22.17 -7.11
N ARG A 22 -21.95 -23.18 -7.22
CA ARG A 22 -20.99 -23.58 -6.17
C ARG A 22 -19.55 -23.15 -6.47
N THR A 23 -19.38 -22.23 -7.43
CA THR A 23 -18.07 -21.73 -7.85
C THR A 23 -17.92 -20.28 -7.41
N LEU A 24 -16.80 -19.97 -6.76
CA LEU A 24 -16.37 -18.61 -6.45
C LEU A 24 -15.18 -18.26 -7.35
N ILE A 25 -15.30 -17.18 -8.11
CA ILE A 25 -14.22 -16.63 -8.91
C ILE A 25 -13.63 -15.43 -8.18
N VAL A 26 -12.34 -15.50 -7.93
CA VAL A 26 -11.60 -14.47 -7.20
C VAL A 26 -10.80 -13.63 -8.19
N PHE A 27 -11.07 -12.33 -8.21
CA PHE A 27 -10.36 -11.37 -9.05
C PHE A 27 -9.52 -10.40 -8.21
N PRO A 28 -8.48 -9.77 -8.78
CA PRO A 28 -7.78 -8.67 -8.12
C PRO A 28 -8.70 -7.48 -7.82
N ASN A 29 -9.69 -7.23 -8.69
CA ASN A 29 -10.70 -6.19 -8.49
C ASN A 29 -12.05 -6.60 -9.08
N LYS A 30 -13.11 -5.88 -8.71
CA LYS A 30 -14.50 -6.19 -9.11
C LYS A 30 -14.79 -5.96 -10.59
N ARG A 31 -13.98 -5.16 -11.31
CA ARG A 31 -14.26 -4.77 -12.70
C ARG A 31 -14.13 -5.95 -13.66
N ALA A 32 -13.23 -6.89 -13.38
CA ALA A 32 -13.03 -8.06 -14.22
C ALA A 32 -14.27 -8.98 -14.28
N GLY A 33 -15.06 -9.04 -13.21
CA GLY A 33 -16.28 -9.86 -13.15
C GLY A 33 -17.36 -9.44 -14.14
N LEU A 34 -17.47 -8.13 -14.44
CA LEU A 34 -18.40 -7.62 -15.45
C LEU A 34 -18.10 -8.19 -16.83
N PHE A 35 -16.85 -8.11 -17.27
CA PHE A 35 -16.43 -8.66 -18.57
C PHE A 35 -16.48 -10.19 -18.59
N PHE A 36 -16.19 -10.84 -17.45
CA PHE A 36 -16.22 -12.29 -17.36
C PHE A 36 -17.63 -12.85 -17.58
N ASN A 37 -18.67 -12.19 -17.05
CA ASN A 37 -20.07 -12.57 -17.30
C ASN A 37 -20.42 -12.52 -18.80
N GLU A 38 -20.02 -11.45 -19.50
CA GLU A 38 -20.24 -11.32 -20.94
C GLU A 38 -19.59 -12.47 -21.73
N TYR A 39 -18.37 -12.85 -21.36
CA TYR A 39 -17.71 -13.99 -21.99
C TYR A 39 -18.43 -15.31 -21.68
N LEU A 40 -18.87 -15.52 -20.44
CA LEU A 40 -19.55 -16.75 -20.03
C LEU A 40 -20.90 -16.95 -20.75
N ILE A 41 -21.67 -15.87 -20.94
CA ILE A 41 -22.95 -15.89 -21.67
C ILE A 41 -22.74 -16.30 -23.13
N ASN A 42 -21.67 -15.82 -23.76
CA ASN A 42 -21.36 -16.14 -25.15
C ASN A 42 -20.92 -17.60 -25.38
N GLU A 43 -20.67 -18.38 -24.32
CA GLU A 43 -20.28 -19.80 -24.41
C GLU A 43 -21.49 -20.77 -24.36
N SER A 44 -22.71 -20.28 -24.09
CA SER A 44 -23.91 -21.12 -23.98
C SER A 44 -25.16 -20.46 -24.54
N ASP A 45 -25.88 -21.19 -25.39
CA ASP A 45 -27.21 -20.80 -25.87
C ASP A 45 -28.33 -21.01 -24.83
N LYS A 46 -27.98 -21.55 -23.65
CA LYS A 46 -28.90 -21.81 -22.54
C LYS A 46 -28.57 -20.93 -21.34
N PRO A 47 -29.56 -20.59 -20.49
CA PRO A 47 -29.31 -19.93 -19.22
C PRO A 47 -28.28 -20.71 -18.39
N ILE A 48 -27.29 -20.00 -17.86
CA ILE A 48 -26.26 -20.53 -16.96
C ILE A 48 -26.47 -19.92 -15.57
N TRP A 49 -26.25 -20.70 -14.51
CA TRP A 49 -26.11 -20.15 -13.17
C TRP A 49 -24.76 -19.46 -13.03
N ALA A 50 -24.77 -18.14 -12.86
CA ALA A 50 -23.56 -17.35 -12.70
C ALA A 50 -22.78 -17.75 -11.43
N PRO A 51 -21.44 -17.74 -11.48
CA PRO A 51 -20.62 -17.93 -10.29
C PRO A 51 -20.71 -16.73 -9.35
N ALA A 52 -20.34 -16.94 -8.10
CA ALA A 52 -20.08 -15.83 -7.20
C ALA A 52 -18.75 -15.16 -7.58
N TYR A 53 -18.67 -13.84 -7.37
CA TYR A 53 -17.46 -13.06 -7.60
C TYR A 53 -17.03 -12.40 -6.30
N ALA A 54 -15.74 -12.47 -5.99
CA ALA A 54 -15.14 -11.76 -4.86
C ALA A 54 -13.77 -11.20 -5.22
N SER A 55 -13.35 -10.14 -4.55
CA SER A 55 -11.94 -9.77 -4.51
C SER A 55 -11.15 -10.68 -3.56
N ILE A 56 -9.83 -10.65 -3.66
CA ILE A 56 -8.95 -11.34 -2.69
C ILE A 56 -9.25 -10.85 -1.27
N SER A 57 -9.40 -9.53 -1.07
CA SER A 57 -9.73 -8.94 0.24
C SER A 57 -11.10 -9.40 0.75
N GLU A 58 -12.11 -9.49 -0.11
CA GLU A 58 -13.45 -9.96 0.26
C GLU A 58 -13.44 -11.44 0.64
N LEU A 59 -12.66 -12.27 -0.07
CA LEU A 59 -12.49 -13.67 0.27
C LEU A 59 -11.93 -13.82 1.70
N PHE A 60 -10.87 -13.08 2.03
CA PHE A 60 -10.29 -13.12 3.38
C PHE A 60 -11.28 -12.63 4.44
N GLN A 61 -12.06 -11.59 4.16
CA GLN A 61 -13.11 -11.11 5.08
C GLN A 61 -14.22 -12.15 5.29
N GLN A 62 -14.62 -12.88 4.24
CA GLN A 62 -15.65 -13.92 4.35
C GLN A 62 -15.18 -15.14 5.16
N LEU A 63 -13.88 -15.42 5.14
CA LEU A 63 -13.26 -16.52 5.89
C LEU A 63 -12.89 -16.12 7.33
N SER A 64 -12.89 -14.83 7.64
CA SER A 64 -12.53 -14.30 8.95
C SER A 64 -13.78 -13.94 9.77
N SER A 65 -13.71 -14.12 11.08
CA SER A 65 -14.68 -13.56 12.02
C SER A 65 -14.42 -12.07 12.32
N LEU A 66 -13.26 -11.56 11.92
CA LEU A 66 -12.83 -10.19 12.16
C LEU A 66 -13.39 -9.27 11.07
N LYS A 67 -13.67 -8.02 11.46
CA LYS A 67 -14.11 -6.96 10.55
C LYS A 67 -13.00 -5.94 10.38
N PRO A 68 -12.90 -5.30 9.20
CA PRO A 68 -12.00 -4.17 9.04
C PRO A 68 -12.33 -3.07 10.06
N GLY A 69 -11.29 -2.50 10.65
CA GLY A 69 -11.44 -1.39 11.60
C GLY A 69 -11.93 -0.12 10.90
N ASP A 70 -12.69 0.68 11.64
CA ASP A 70 -13.10 2.01 11.16
C ASP A 70 -11.87 2.94 11.13
N PRO A 71 -11.57 3.61 10.00
CA PRO A 71 -10.36 4.43 9.87
C PRO A 71 -10.24 5.53 10.94
N ILE A 72 -11.35 6.19 11.26
CA ILE A 72 -11.36 7.28 12.26
C ILE A 72 -11.09 6.70 13.65
N HIS A 73 -11.70 5.56 13.96
CA HIS A 73 -11.45 4.88 15.22
C HIS A 73 -9.98 4.44 15.36
N LEU A 74 -9.40 3.87 14.30
CA LEU A 74 -7.99 3.43 14.30
C LEU A 74 -7.03 4.61 14.52
N ILE A 75 -7.24 5.73 13.84
CA ILE A 75 -6.42 6.94 14.03
C ILE A 75 -6.56 7.47 15.46
N CYS A 76 -7.77 7.50 16.01
CA CYS A 76 -8.00 7.94 17.38
C CYS A 76 -7.30 7.04 18.41
N GLU A 77 -7.34 5.72 18.23
CA GLU A 77 -6.63 4.78 19.12
C GLU A 77 -5.12 4.91 18.98
N LEU A 78 -4.62 5.01 17.75
CA LEU A 78 -3.21 5.21 17.49
C LEU A 78 -2.68 6.50 18.13
N TYR A 79 -3.43 7.60 18.03
CA TYR A 79 -3.06 8.88 18.63
C TYR A 79 -2.90 8.79 20.16
N LYS A 80 -3.78 8.04 20.85
CA LYS A 80 -3.65 7.83 22.30
C LYS A 80 -2.33 7.14 22.63
N ILE A 81 -2.04 6.04 21.94
CA ILE A 81 -0.81 5.26 22.12
C ILE A 81 0.41 6.13 21.79
N PHE A 82 0.36 6.91 20.71
CA PHE A 82 1.42 7.82 20.33
C PHE A 82 1.72 8.86 21.41
N CYS A 83 0.69 9.51 21.97
CA CYS A 83 0.87 10.47 23.06
C CYS A 83 1.43 9.81 24.33
N GLU A 84 1.02 8.58 24.64
CA GLU A 84 1.51 7.83 25.79
C GLU A 84 3.00 7.48 25.67
N GLU A 85 3.42 6.98 24.49
CA GLU A 85 4.80 6.51 24.26
C GLU A 85 5.78 7.66 23.99
N THR A 86 5.36 8.71 23.28
CA THR A 86 6.25 9.82 22.89
C THR A 86 6.21 11.01 23.84
N GLN A 87 5.21 11.08 24.71
CA GLN A 87 4.89 12.27 25.52
C GLN A 87 4.69 13.54 24.68
N SER A 88 4.32 13.39 23.40
CA SER A 88 4.03 14.51 22.52
C SER A 88 2.81 15.30 23.02
N LYS A 89 2.84 16.61 22.77
CA LYS A 89 1.74 17.54 23.06
C LYS A 89 1.03 18.03 21.79
N GLU A 90 1.36 17.42 20.66
CA GLU A 90 0.70 17.70 19.38
C GLU A 90 -0.79 17.39 19.50
N SER A 91 -1.60 18.19 18.79
CA SER A 91 -3.04 17.97 18.73
C SER A 91 -3.39 16.82 17.79
N LEU A 92 -4.61 16.25 17.93
CA LEU A 92 -5.09 15.22 17.02
C LEU A 92 -5.10 15.70 15.57
N ASP A 93 -5.44 16.97 15.32
CA ASP A 93 -5.48 17.55 13.98
C ASP A 93 -4.09 17.60 13.32
N GLU A 94 -3.04 17.89 14.09
CA GLU A 94 -1.65 17.86 13.63
C GLU A 94 -1.16 16.43 13.40
N PHE A 95 -1.58 15.50 14.26
CA PHE A 95 -1.22 14.08 14.14
C PHE A 95 -1.97 13.38 13.02
N TYR A 96 -3.20 13.79 12.68
CA TYR A 96 -4.12 13.03 11.81
C TYR A 96 -3.46 12.59 10.50
N PHE A 97 -2.78 13.51 9.81
CA PHE A 97 -2.10 13.22 8.54
C PHE A 97 -0.97 12.19 8.70
N TRP A 98 -0.16 12.33 9.75
CA TRP A 98 0.92 11.38 10.05
C TRP A 98 0.38 10.03 10.54
N GLY A 99 -0.71 10.04 11.29
CA GLY A 99 -1.40 8.85 11.78
C GLY A 99 -1.98 8.01 10.64
N GLU A 100 -2.55 8.64 9.61
CA GLU A 100 -3.00 7.92 8.41
C GLU A 100 -1.83 7.21 7.71
N LEU A 101 -0.72 7.91 7.50
CA LEU A 101 0.47 7.33 6.87
C LEU A 101 1.05 6.17 7.71
N LEU A 102 1.12 6.34 9.03
CA LEU A 102 1.66 5.33 9.93
C LEU A 102 0.79 4.05 9.95
N ILE A 103 -0.54 4.20 9.90
CA ILE A 103 -1.45 3.05 9.80
C ILE A 103 -1.25 2.33 8.46
N GLU A 104 -1.10 3.06 7.36
CA GLU A 104 -0.85 2.47 6.04
C GLU A 104 0.48 1.70 6.02
N ASP A 105 1.54 2.26 6.61
CA ASP A 105 2.83 1.57 6.76
C ASP A 105 2.69 0.27 7.57
N PHE A 106 1.93 0.29 8.68
CA PHE A 106 1.68 -0.92 9.48
C PHE A 106 0.87 -1.97 8.73
N ASP A 107 -0.17 -1.56 8.01
CA ASP A 107 -1.00 -2.45 7.20
C ASP A 107 -0.17 -3.10 6.08
N ASP A 108 0.78 -2.36 5.49
CA ASP A 108 1.72 -2.91 4.49
C ASP A 108 2.71 -3.90 5.09
N VAL A 109 3.26 -3.62 6.28
CA VAL A 109 4.12 -4.57 7.01
C VAL A 109 3.39 -5.88 7.26
N ASP A 110 2.15 -5.80 7.74
CA ASP A 110 1.31 -6.96 8.06
C ASP A 110 0.94 -7.76 6.81
N LYS A 111 0.49 -7.08 5.74
CA LYS A 111 0.14 -7.74 4.46
C LYS A 111 1.32 -8.47 3.83
N ASN A 112 2.53 -7.96 4.01
CA ASN A 112 3.74 -8.57 3.48
C ASN A 112 4.40 -9.57 4.45
N LEU A 113 3.81 -9.80 5.63
CA LEU A 113 4.34 -10.69 6.67
C LEU A 113 5.81 -10.38 7.02
N VAL A 114 6.14 -9.09 7.04
CA VAL A 114 7.51 -8.63 7.30
C VAL A 114 7.78 -8.63 8.80
N ASP A 115 9.03 -8.91 9.17
CA ASP A 115 9.52 -8.75 10.54
C ASP A 115 9.67 -7.26 10.85
N ALA A 116 8.68 -6.69 11.55
CA ALA A 116 8.60 -5.28 11.88
C ALA A 116 9.84 -4.78 12.65
N ASP A 117 10.32 -5.56 13.63
CA ASP A 117 11.48 -5.21 14.45
C ASP A 117 12.71 -5.03 13.56
N LYS A 118 12.95 -5.97 12.65
CA LYS A 118 14.07 -5.85 11.69
C LYS A 118 13.88 -4.70 10.72
N LEU A 119 12.67 -4.48 10.22
CA LEU A 119 12.39 -3.41 9.27
C LEU A 119 12.68 -2.04 9.89
N PHE A 120 12.09 -1.77 11.05
CA PHE A 120 12.25 -0.48 11.72
C PHE A 120 13.67 -0.28 12.26
N ALA A 121 14.33 -1.33 12.76
CA ALA A 121 15.75 -1.25 13.12
C ALA A 121 16.65 -0.90 11.92
N ASN A 122 16.38 -1.49 10.75
CA ASN A 122 17.13 -1.16 9.53
C ASN A 122 16.88 0.28 9.07
N LEU A 123 15.62 0.74 9.10
CA LEU A 123 15.29 2.14 8.78
C LEU A 123 15.96 3.12 9.73
N GLN A 124 15.98 2.81 11.03
CA GLN A 124 16.70 3.60 12.03
C GLN A 124 18.20 3.62 11.72
N ASN A 125 18.83 2.46 11.50
CA ASN A 125 20.25 2.37 11.17
C ASN A 125 20.60 3.17 9.91
N LEU A 126 19.77 3.12 8.87
CA LEU A 126 19.96 3.91 7.65
C LEU A 126 19.88 5.42 7.92
N LYS A 127 18.93 5.84 8.76
CA LYS A 127 18.80 7.24 9.18
C LYS A 127 20.01 7.70 9.98
N ASP A 128 20.51 6.86 10.87
CA ASP A 128 21.69 7.16 11.69
C ASP A 128 22.95 7.29 10.83
N ILE A 129 23.13 6.43 9.81
CA ILE A 129 24.21 6.57 8.82
C ILE A 129 24.12 7.91 8.07
N GLY A 130 22.92 8.34 7.69
CA GLY A 130 22.71 9.61 6.99
C GLY A 130 22.97 10.85 7.88
N ASN A 131 22.80 10.70 9.19
CA ASN A 131 23.00 11.78 10.18
C ASN A 131 24.42 11.85 10.74
N ASP A 132 25.25 10.82 10.51
CA ASP A 132 26.60 10.77 11.03
C ASP A 132 27.57 11.58 10.16
N TYR A 133 27.52 12.91 10.26
CA TYR A 133 28.49 13.81 9.65
C TYR A 133 29.82 13.88 10.43
N ASN A 134 30.03 13.04 11.45
CA ASN A 134 31.25 13.06 12.27
C ASN A 134 32.54 12.73 11.48
N PHE A 135 32.43 12.21 10.26
CA PHE A 135 33.60 12.02 9.40
C PHE A 135 34.08 13.31 8.73
N LEU A 136 33.29 14.38 8.74
CA LEU A 136 33.69 15.69 8.22
C LEU A 136 34.38 16.49 9.33
N SER A 137 35.59 16.99 9.06
CA SER A 137 36.17 18.02 9.93
C SER A 137 35.38 19.33 9.83
N LYS A 138 35.47 20.19 10.84
CA LYS A 138 34.82 21.52 10.81
C LYS A 138 35.21 22.33 9.56
N GLU A 139 36.45 22.20 9.11
CA GLU A 139 36.96 22.84 7.89
C GLU A 139 36.29 22.28 6.62
N GLN A 140 36.04 20.96 6.57
CA GLN A 140 35.33 20.33 5.45
C GLN A 140 33.85 20.70 5.44
N GLU A 141 33.22 20.79 6.61
CA GLU A 141 31.83 21.25 6.72
C GLU A 141 31.69 22.71 6.28
N GLU A 142 32.61 23.59 6.70
CA GLU A 142 32.65 24.98 6.24
C GLU A 142 32.89 25.09 4.73
N ALA A 143 33.81 24.28 4.16
CA ALA A 143 34.05 24.25 2.72
C ALA A 143 32.81 23.81 1.93
N ILE A 144 32.08 22.81 2.42
CA ILE A 144 30.82 22.33 1.81
C ILE A 144 29.74 23.41 1.92
N ARG A 145 29.59 24.06 3.08
CA ARG A 145 28.64 25.18 3.27
C ARG A 145 28.96 26.36 2.35
N LEU A 146 30.23 26.71 2.19
CA LEU A 146 30.68 27.76 1.28
C LEU A 146 30.43 27.39 -0.18
N PHE A 147 30.68 26.14 -0.55
CA PHE A 147 30.38 25.62 -1.89
C PHE A 147 28.90 25.76 -2.23
N PHE A 148 27.99 25.29 -1.37
CA PHE A 148 26.54 25.37 -1.62
C PHE A 148 25.97 26.79 -1.49
N ASN A 149 26.53 27.65 -0.63
CA ASN A 149 26.19 29.09 -0.62
C ASN A 149 26.56 29.77 -1.93
N ASN A 150 27.69 29.42 -2.52
CA ASN A 150 28.13 29.96 -3.82
C ASN A 150 27.40 29.30 -5.02
N PHE A 151 26.81 28.11 -4.83
CA PHE A 151 26.05 27.37 -5.84
C PHE A 151 24.52 27.55 -5.74
N SER A 152 24.05 28.30 -4.74
CA SER A 152 22.64 28.65 -4.60
C SER A 152 22.20 29.41 -5.85
N ILE A 153 21.25 28.83 -6.59
CA ILE A 153 20.80 29.23 -7.94
C ILE A 153 20.30 30.69 -8.03
N GLU A 154 20.12 31.37 -6.90
CA GLU A 154 19.65 32.76 -6.82
C GLU A 154 20.74 33.83 -6.81
N ARG A 155 22.04 33.47 -6.81
CA ARG A 155 23.10 34.48 -6.98
C ARG A 155 23.93 34.16 -8.22
N HIS A 156 23.74 34.98 -9.25
CA HIS A 156 24.73 35.14 -10.32
C HIS A 156 26.11 35.27 -9.67
N THR A 157 26.99 34.32 -9.98
CA THR A 157 28.40 34.33 -9.58
C THR A 157 29.04 35.67 -9.93
N GLU A 158 29.47 36.44 -8.92
CA GLU A 158 30.35 37.62 -9.06
C GLU A 158 31.81 37.25 -9.42
N LEU A 159 32.06 36.01 -9.87
CA LEU A 159 33.37 35.57 -10.39
C LEU A 159 33.46 35.70 -11.92
N LYS A 160 32.68 36.62 -12.49
CA LYS A 160 32.90 37.16 -13.84
C LYS A 160 33.22 38.65 -13.75
N GLU A 161 34.34 38.97 -13.14
CA GLU A 161 35.24 40.06 -13.57
C GLU A 161 36.70 39.60 -13.40
#